data_AF-A0A1Q7JGJ6-F1
#
_entry.id   AF-A0A1Q7JGJ6-F1
#
_cell.length_a   1.000
_cell.length_b   1.000
_cell.length_c   1.000
_cell.angle_alpha   90.00
_cell.angle_beta   90.00
_cell.angle_gamma   90.00
#
_symmetry.space_group_name_H-M   'P 1'
#
loop_
_entity.id
_entity.type
_entity.pdbx_description
1 polymer ?
#
loop_
_entity_poly.entity_id
_entity_poly.type
_entity_poly.pdbx_seq_one_letter_code
_entity_poly.pdbx_strand_id
1 'polypeptide(L)'
;MAMTVFLQRTLPEFLKKTRSIYPQVDTLPPSRAAALVSLVYNRGTDLTGDRRREMRAIRDLLAAGDLNSVSSEIDAMERLWDPQCGLVKRRHDEARLWRSGFAALQLE
;
A
#
# COMPACT_ATOMS: atom_id res chain seq x y z
N MET A 1 3.78 23.61 9.82
CA MET A 1 2.83 24.07 8.80
C MET A 1 2.51 22.99 7.75
N ALA A 2 3.47 22.38 7.06
CA ALA A 2 3.18 21.28 6.12
C ALA A 2 2.76 19.95 6.80
N MET A 3 3.47 19.54 7.85
CA MET A 3 3.16 18.30 8.60
C MET A 3 1.75 18.33 9.19
N THR A 4 1.32 19.47 9.75
CA THR A 4 -0.02 19.63 10.31
C THR A 4 -1.12 19.41 9.27
N VAL A 5 -0.98 19.99 8.08
CA VAL A 5 -1.93 19.80 6.97
C VAL A 5 -1.94 18.34 6.51
N PHE A 6 -0.76 17.72 6.39
CA PHE A 6 -0.65 16.31 6.04
C PHE A 6 -1.38 15.41 7.04
N LEU A 7 -1.14 15.59 8.34
CA LEU A 7 -1.75 14.76 9.38
C LEU A 7 -3.25 15.02 9.55
N GLN A 8 -3.72 16.26 9.39
CA GLN A 8 -5.11 16.62 9.65
C GLN A 8 -6.03 16.51 8.43
N ARG A 9 -5.49 16.57 7.21
CA ARG A 9 -6.29 16.57 5.97
C ARG A 9 -5.92 15.41 5.08
N THR A 10 -4.66 15.35 4.63
CA THR A 10 -4.22 14.41 3.60
C THR A 10 -4.30 12.97 4.08
N LEU A 11 -3.69 12.65 5.22
CA LEU A 11 -3.65 11.29 5.73
C LEU A 11 -5.06 10.71 6.02
N PRO A 12 -5.98 11.43 6.69
CA PRO A 12 -7.36 10.97 6.86
C PRO A 12 -8.09 10.71 5.55
N GLU A 13 -7.87 11.54 4.53
CA GLU A 13 -8.46 11.35 3.21
C GLU A 13 -7.94 10.06 2.54
N PHE A 14 -6.63 9.83 2.58
CA PHE A 14 -6.02 8.63 2.01
C PHE A 14 -6.36 7.36 2.79
N LEU A 15 -6.58 7.45 4.10
CA LEU A 15 -7.14 6.35 4.90
C LEU A 15 -8.55 5.98 4.40
N LYS A 16 -9.42 6.97 4.19
CA LYS A 16 -10.78 6.74 3.63
C LYS A 16 -10.73 6.15 2.22
N LYS A 17 -9.88 6.68 1.35
CA LYS A 17 -9.66 6.17 -0.01
C LYS A 17 -9.16 4.72 0.02
N THR A 18 -8.21 4.40 0.90
CA THR A 18 -7.69 3.04 1.05
C THR A 18 -8.79 2.09 1.51
N ARG A 19 -9.55 2.47 2.55
CA ARG A 19 -10.69 1.70 3.05
C ARG A 19 -11.75 1.45 1.96
N SER A 20 -11.97 2.40 1.05
CA SER A 20 -12.97 2.27 -0.01
C SER A 20 -12.71 1.12 -0.99
N ILE A 21 -11.45 0.72 -1.16
CA ILE A 21 -11.06 -0.39 -2.04
C ILE A 21 -10.51 -1.61 -1.28
N TYR A 22 -10.06 -1.43 -0.04
CA TYR A 22 -9.52 -2.45 0.84
C TYR A 22 -10.15 -2.32 2.25
N PRO A 23 -11.42 -2.71 2.44
CA PRO A 23 -12.12 -2.52 3.72
C PRO A 23 -11.44 -3.24 4.90
N GLN A 24 -10.70 -4.31 4.64
CA GLN A 24 -9.94 -5.07 5.65
C GLN A 24 -8.81 -4.25 6.29
N VAL A 25 -8.45 -3.09 5.73
CA VAL A 25 -7.40 -2.21 6.26
C VAL A 25 -7.62 -1.85 7.74
N ASP A 26 -8.88 -1.80 8.18
CA ASP A 26 -9.24 -1.45 9.56
C ASP A 26 -8.89 -2.53 10.60
N THR A 27 -8.73 -3.79 10.16
CA THR A 27 -8.44 -4.93 11.04
C THR A 27 -7.00 -5.42 10.88
N LEU A 28 -6.23 -4.84 9.95
CA LEU A 28 -4.84 -5.22 9.71
C LEU A 28 -3.92 -4.65 10.80
N PRO A 29 -2.78 -5.31 11.08
CA PRO A 29 -1.68 -4.71 11.80
C PRO A 29 -1.29 -3.35 11.21
N PRO A 30 -0.87 -2.36 12.03
CA PRO A 30 -0.63 -1.00 11.54
C PRO A 30 0.40 -0.90 10.41
N SER A 31 1.43 -1.76 10.37
CA SER A 31 2.41 -1.76 9.28
C SER A 31 1.81 -2.16 7.94
N ARG A 32 0.92 -3.16 7.94
CA ARG A 32 0.20 -3.61 6.74
C ARG A 32 -0.81 -2.57 6.27
N ALA A 33 -1.53 -1.94 7.20
CA ALA A 33 -2.40 -0.83 6.89
C ALA A 33 -1.61 0.35 6.28
N ALA A 34 -0.46 0.70 6.87
CA ALA A 34 0.40 1.77 6.36
C ALA A 34 0.95 1.47 4.96
N ALA A 35 1.31 0.22 4.66
CA ALA A 35 1.75 -0.18 3.32
C ALA A 35 0.64 0.05 2.27
N LEU A 36 -0.60 -0.35 2.56
CA LEU A 36 -1.73 -0.11 1.64
C LEU A 36 -2.05 1.38 1.48
N VAL A 37 -2.00 2.15 2.57
CA VAL A 37 -2.20 3.61 2.51
C VAL A 37 -1.12 4.28 1.66
N SER A 38 0.14 3.88 1.82
CA SER A 38 1.24 4.38 0.98
C SER A 38 1.06 4.03 -0.50
N LEU A 39 0.63 2.80 -0.79
CA LEU A 39 0.34 2.36 -2.14
C LEU A 39 -0.77 3.21 -2.77
N VAL A 40 -1.90 3.38 -2.08
CA VAL A 40 -3.03 4.20 -2.55
C VAL A 40 -2.68 5.68 -2.65
N TYR A 41 -1.83 6.19 -1.74
CA TYR A 41 -1.29 7.54 -1.84
C TYR A 41 -0.55 7.76 -3.17
N ASN A 42 0.28 6.80 -3.57
CA ASN A 42 1.05 6.91 -4.80
C ASN A 42 0.26 6.57 -6.07
N ARG A 43 -0.66 5.61 -5.99
CA ARG A 43 -1.32 5.02 -7.17
C ARG A 43 -2.79 5.40 -7.33
N GLY A 44 -3.42 6.01 -6.33
CA GLY A 44 -4.86 6.27 -6.33
C GLY A 44 -5.70 5.00 -6.14
N THR A 45 -7.01 5.14 -6.29
CA THR A 45 -8.00 4.08 -5.99
C THR A 45 -8.53 3.34 -7.21
N ASP A 46 -8.09 3.71 -8.42
CA ASP A 46 -8.55 3.03 -9.64
C ASP A 46 -8.05 1.58 -9.69
N LEU A 47 -8.95 0.68 -10.06
CA LEU A 47 -8.75 -0.75 -10.18
C LEU A 47 -8.95 -1.24 -11.62
N THR A 48 -9.03 -0.36 -12.61
CA THR A 48 -9.36 -0.72 -14.00
C THR A 48 -8.12 -0.89 -14.87
N GLY A 49 -8.15 -1.85 -15.80
CA GLY A 49 -7.09 -2.06 -16.80
C GLY A 49 -5.89 -2.87 -16.33
N ASP A 50 -5.00 -3.21 -17.24
CA ASP A 50 -3.87 -4.12 -16.98
C ASP A 50 -2.89 -3.57 -15.93
N ARG A 51 -2.64 -2.25 -15.96
CA ARG A 51 -1.73 -1.56 -15.02
C ARG A 51 -2.20 -1.58 -13.56
N ARG A 52 -3.41 -2.12 -13.30
CA ARG A 52 -4.03 -2.24 -11.97
C ARG A 52 -4.25 -3.68 -11.54
N ARG A 53 -3.73 -4.65 -12.30
CA ARG A 53 -3.93 -6.09 -12.04
C ARG A 53 -3.55 -6.48 -10.62
N GLU A 54 -2.37 -6.08 -10.16
CA GLU A 54 -1.86 -6.43 -8.83
C GLU A 54 -2.69 -5.78 -7.73
N MET A 55 -3.19 -4.55 -7.94
CA MET A 55 -4.10 -3.90 -6.99
C MET A 55 -5.43 -4.64 -6.86
N ARG A 56 -5.98 -5.16 -7.97
CA ARG A 56 -7.16 -6.03 -7.93
C ARG A 56 -6.87 -7.35 -7.21
N ALA A 57 -5.73 -7.98 -7.52
CA ALA A 57 -5.31 -9.21 -6.85
C ALA A 57 -5.19 -8.99 -5.33
N ILE A 58 -4.60 -7.88 -4.88
CA ILE A 58 -4.54 -7.51 -3.46
C ILE A 58 -5.95 -7.41 -2.85
N ARG A 59 -6.90 -6.77 -3.52
CA ARG A 59 -8.29 -6.70 -3.03
C ARG A 59 -8.88 -8.09 -2.83
N ASP A 60 -8.70 -8.96 -3.82
CA ASP A 60 -9.29 -10.29 -3.82
C ASP A 60 -8.61 -11.20 -2.77
N LEU A 61 -7.29 -11.08 -2.60
CA LEU A 61 -6.52 -11.74 -1.53
C LEU A 61 -6.94 -11.29 -0.13
N LEU A 62 -7.14 -9.98 0.07
CA LEU A 62 -7.63 -9.44 1.34
C LEU A 62 -9.04 -9.94 1.65
N ALA A 63 -9.92 -10.03 0.65
CA ALA A 63 -11.25 -10.59 0.80
C ALA A 63 -11.21 -12.10 1.14
N ALA A 64 -10.26 -12.83 0.58
CA ALA A 64 -10.04 -14.25 0.86
C ALA A 64 -9.30 -14.50 2.19
N GLY A 65 -8.76 -13.47 2.84
CA GLY A 65 -7.94 -13.60 4.05
C GLY A 65 -6.53 -14.13 3.80
N ASP A 66 -6.08 -14.23 2.54
CA ASP A 66 -4.71 -14.63 2.20
C ASP A 66 -3.76 -13.45 2.29
N LEU A 67 -3.34 -13.14 3.51
CA LEU A 67 -2.44 -12.03 3.79
C LEU A 67 -0.97 -12.32 3.43
N ASN A 68 -0.61 -13.58 3.18
CA ASN A 68 0.76 -13.98 2.87
C ASN A 68 1.15 -13.57 1.44
N SER A 69 0.20 -13.71 0.51
CA SER A 69 0.42 -13.44 -0.91
C SER A 69 0.41 -11.94 -1.27
N VAL A 70 -0.17 -11.07 -0.42
CA VAL A 70 -0.29 -9.63 -0.69
C VAL A 70 1.07 -8.96 -0.95
N SER A 71 2.11 -9.33 -0.20
CA SER A 71 3.44 -8.72 -0.37
C SER A 71 4.04 -8.99 -1.75
N SER A 72 3.78 -10.17 -2.32
CA SER A 72 4.24 -10.54 -3.65
C SER A 72 3.56 -9.74 -4.73
N GLU A 73 2.25 -9.45 -4.58
CA GLU A 73 1.53 -8.57 -5.50
C GLU A 73 2.03 -7.11 -5.43
N ILE A 74 2.45 -6.63 -4.25
CA ILE A 74 3.06 -5.29 -4.12
C ILE A 74 4.39 -5.26 -4.89
N ASP A 75 5.25 -6.27 -4.72
CA ASP A 75 6.54 -6.36 -5.44
C ASP A 75 6.34 -6.50 -6.96
N ALA A 76 5.38 -7.33 -7.39
CA ALA A 76 5.11 -7.60 -8.80
C ALA A 76 4.70 -6.35 -9.61
N MET A 77 4.29 -5.26 -8.94
CA MET A 77 4.04 -3.99 -9.60
C MET A 77 5.30 -3.36 -10.21
N GLU A 78 6.51 -3.84 -9.88
CA GLU A 78 7.77 -3.38 -10.49
C GLU A 78 7.73 -3.40 -12.02
N ARG A 79 7.00 -4.36 -12.61
CA ARG A 79 6.82 -4.50 -14.07
C ARG A 79 6.26 -3.26 -14.76
N LEU A 80 5.68 -2.32 -13.99
CA LEU A 80 4.99 -1.14 -14.50
C LEU A 80 5.94 0.01 -14.82
N TRP A 81 7.21 -0.08 -14.42
CA TRP A 81 8.22 0.96 -14.52
C TRP A 81 9.59 0.40 -14.89
N ASP A 82 10.51 1.30 -15.24
CA ASP A 82 11.91 0.95 -15.38
C ASP A 82 12.50 0.46 -14.04
N PRO A 83 13.29 -0.63 -14.02
CA PRO A 83 13.87 -1.18 -12.79
C PRO A 83 14.72 -0.19 -11.97
N GLN A 84 15.29 0.84 -12.60
CA GLN A 84 16.10 1.86 -11.95
C GLN A 84 15.26 3.00 -11.36
N CYS A 85 13.94 3.00 -11.61
CA CYS A 85 13.04 4.01 -11.11
C CYS A 85 12.84 3.90 -9.60
N GLY A 86 12.82 5.04 -8.90
CA GLY A 86 12.51 5.10 -7.46
C GLY A 86 11.14 4.52 -7.09
N LEU A 87 10.21 4.37 -8.04
CA LEU A 87 8.92 3.71 -7.80
C LEU A 87 9.06 2.20 -7.57
N VAL A 88 10.03 1.53 -8.21
CA VAL A 88 10.32 0.11 -7.97
C VAL A 88 10.85 -0.07 -6.55
N LYS A 89 11.85 0.74 -6.15
CA LYS A 89 12.34 0.77 -4.76
C LYS A 89 11.19 0.99 -3.76
N ARG A 90 10.29 1.94 -4.04
CA ARG A 90 9.14 2.21 -3.18
C ARG A 90 8.21 1.00 -3.02
N ARG A 91 7.96 0.23 -4.09
CA ARG A 91 7.15 -1.00 -4.01
C ARG A 91 7.81 -2.05 -3.13
N HIS A 92 9.11 -2.25 -3.27
CA HIS A 92 9.86 -3.16 -2.40
C HIS A 92 9.86 -2.73 -0.93
N ASP A 93 9.97 -1.43 -0.65
CA ASP A 93 9.89 -0.90 0.71
C ASP A 93 8.49 -1.08 1.31
N GLU A 94 7.43 -0.91 0.52
CA GLU A 94 6.04 -1.18 0.95
C GLU A 94 5.79 -2.68 1.18
N ALA A 95 6.30 -3.55 0.32
CA ALA A 95 6.22 -5.00 0.50
C ALA A 95 7.04 -5.46 1.73
N ARG A 96 8.20 -4.85 1.96
CA ARG A 96 8.98 -5.03 3.19
C ARG A 96 8.18 -4.59 4.40
N LEU A 97 7.55 -3.42 4.39
CA LEU A 97 6.71 -2.93 5.49
C LEU A 97 5.52 -3.87 5.77
N TRP A 98 4.95 -4.48 4.73
CA TRP A 98 3.89 -5.49 4.87
C TRP A 98 4.38 -6.76 5.61
N ARG A 99 5.55 -7.27 5.21
CA ARG A 99 6.24 -8.41 5.87
C ARG A 99 6.74 -8.05 7.26
N SER A 100 7.12 -6.78 7.39
CA SER A 100 7.64 -5.98 8.50
C SER A 100 7.22 -6.36 9.89
N GLY A 101 5.90 -6.52 10.08
CA GLY A 101 5.29 -6.66 11.39
C GLY A 101 5.96 -5.79 12.45
N PHE A 102 5.86 -4.46 12.35
CA PHE A 102 6.35 -3.52 13.36
C PHE A 102 7.83 -3.65 13.80
N ALA A 103 8.76 -4.09 12.93
CA ALA A 103 10.16 -3.68 13.07
C ALA A 103 10.23 -2.17 12.80
N ALA A 104 10.22 -1.39 13.88
CA ALA A 104 10.04 0.05 13.90
C ALA A 104 10.92 0.77 12.86
N LEU A 105 10.31 1.77 12.22
CA LEU A 105 11.04 2.92 11.69
C LEU A 105 11.85 3.51 12.86
N GLN A 106 13.08 3.05 13.05
CA GLN A 106 14.11 3.84 13.72
C GLN A 106 14.39 5.01 12.77
N LEU A 107 13.62 6.08 12.98
CA LEU A 107 14.03 7.41 12.59
C LEU A 107 15.08 7.80 13.64
N GLU A 108 16.35 7.53 13.32
CA GLU A 108 17.48 8.24 13.92
C GLU A 108 17.65 9.60 13.25
#